data_AF-A0A315QY61-F1
#
_entry.id   AF-A0A315QY61-F1
#
_cell.length_a   1.000
_cell.length_b   1.000
_cell.length_c   1.000
_cell.angle_alpha   90.00
_cell.angle_beta   90.00
_cell.angle_gamma   90.00
#
_symmetry.space_group_name_H-M   'P 1'
#
loop_
_entity.id
_entity.type
_entity.pdbx_description
1 polymer ?
#
loop_
_entity_poly.entity_id
_entity_poly.type
_entity_poly.pdbx_seq_one_letter_code
_entity_poly.pdbx_strand_id
1 'polypeptide(L)'
;MGIDIGLRQLAVASVKNSQGKEINRQFHNGKQAGFIRKKYRMLRRKLGQSKKVKAIKNINDKEQRWMTDLNHKISRQLVNLAVQEQVGTIIMENLENIRNTAKSLNRADRNIHNWTFYQLQQFIEYKAELAGIKVEYINPKYTSQSCSRCAKVKKSNRKANLYSCECGNHIHSDLNAGRNITNKYLEQQSA
;
A
#
# COMPACT_ATOMS: atom_id res chain seq x y z
N MET A 1 -4.57 -11.66 7.43
CA MET A 1 -3.92 -11.29 6.14
C MET A 1 -3.29 -9.92 6.29
N GLY A 2 -1.99 -9.78 6.08
CA GLY A 2 -1.31 -8.47 6.12
C GLY A 2 -1.25 -7.84 4.74
N ILE A 3 -1.57 -6.54 4.63
CA ILE A 3 -1.53 -5.78 3.37
C ILE A 3 -0.59 -4.59 3.51
N ASP A 4 0.49 -4.59 2.72
CA ASP A 4 1.39 -3.44 2.54
C ASP A 4 0.89 -2.56 1.38
N ILE A 5 0.84 -1.24 1.56
CA ILE A 5 0.33 -0.28 0.56
C ILE A 5 1.46 0.67 0.16
N GLY A 6 1.67 0.84 -1.15
CA GLY A 6 2.83 1.59 -1.65
C GLY A 6 2.65 2.23 -3.03
N LEU A 7 3.72 2.82 -3.56
CA LEU A 7 3.70 3.47 -4.88
C LEU A 7 4.01 2.53 -6.04
N ARG A 8 4.95 1.61 -5.83
CA ARG A 8 5.43 0.68 -6.87
C ARG A 8 4.52 -0.52 -6.96
N GLN A 9 4.17 -1.09 -5.82
CA GLN A 9 3.02 -1.96 -5.63
C GLN A 9 1.99 -1.15 -4.84
N LEU A 10 0.81 -0.96 -5.41
CA LEU A 10 -0.30 -0.25 -4.78
C LEU A 10 -0.82 -1.00 -3.55
N ALA A 11 -0.79 -2.34 -3.61
CA ALA A 11 -1.02 -3.21 -2.49
C ALA A 11 -0.25 -4.53 -2.68
N VAL A 12 0.26 -5.10 -1.59
CA VAL A 12 0.80 -6.46 -1.52
C VAL A 12 0.18 -7.16 -0.32
N ALA A 13 -0.57 -8.22 -0.58
CA ALA A 13 -1.19 -9.04 0.45
C ALA A 13 -0.35 -10.30 0.74
N SER A 14 -0.20 -10.65 2.01
CA SER A 14 0.32 -11.94 2.49
C SER A 14 -0.74 -12.59 3.38
N VAL A 15 -1.19 -13.78 2.98
CA VAL A 15 -2.20 -14.58 3.68
C VAL A 15 -1.50 -15.70 4.44
N LYS A 16 -1.78 -15.80 5.75
CA LYS A 16 -1.27 -16.87 6.60
C LYS A 16 -2.42 -17.71 7.12
N ASN A 17 -2.19 -19.02 7.26
CA ASN A 17 -3.10 -19.93 7.95
C ASN A 17 -2.96 -19.80 9.48
N SER A 18 -3.77 -20.57 10.23
CA SER A 18 -3.74 -20.62 11.70
C SER A 18 -2.40 -21.07 12.29
N GLN A 19 -1.59 -21.80 11.53
CA GLN A 19 -0.23 -22.23 11.92
C GLN A 19 0.84 -21.18 11.61
N GLY A 20 0.45 -20.00 11.09
CA GLY A 20 1.37 -18.93 10.73
C GLY A 20 2.13 -19.14 9.42
N LYS A 21 1.82 -20.19 8.65
CA LYS A 21 2.40 -20.47 7.32
C LYS A 21 1.72 -19.61 6.25
N GLU A 22 2.50 -18.99 5.37
CA GLU A 22 1.96 -18.27 4.21
C GLU A 22 1.34 -19.27 3.22
N ILE A 23 0.06 -19.07 2.91
CA ILE A 23 -0.71 -19.91 1.99
C ILE A 23 -1.00 -19.21 0.66
N ASN A 24 -1.09 -17.88 0.65
CA ASN A 24 -1.36 -17.11 -0.55
C ASN A 24 -0.73 -15.71 -0.47
N ARG A 25 -0.47 -15.10 -1.63
CA ARG A 25 0.01 -13.71 -1.77
C ARG A 25 -0.49 -13.08 -3.05
N GLN A 26 -0.79 -11.79 -3.01
CA GLN A 26 -1.28 -11.04 -4.15
C GLN A 26 -0.55 -9.70 -4.30
N PHE A 27 -0.23 -9.32 -5.54
CA PHE A 27 0.44 -8.06 -5.86
C PHE A 27 -0.44 -7.21 -6.78
N HIS A 28 -0.56 -5.93 -6.48
CA HIS A 28 -1.23 -4.95 -7.33
C HIS A 28 -0.22 -3.92 -7.82
N ASN A 29 0.13 -4.02 -9.11
CA ASN A 29 1.18 -3.20 -9.71
C ASN A 29 0.77 -1.72 -9.87
N GLY A 30 1.65 -0.80 -9.47
CA GLY A 30 1.45 0.64 -9.58
C GLY A 30 1.94 1.30 -10.87
N LYS A 31 2.50 0.56 -11.84
CA LYS A 31 3.03 1.08 -13.11
C LYS A 31 2.00 1.92 -13.87
N GLN A 32 0.78 1.41 -14.00
CA GLN A 32 -0.29 2.11 -14.72
C GLN A 32 -0.69 3.40 -14.00
N ALA A 33 -0.85 3.35 -12.67
CA ALA A 33 -1.10 4.54 -11.86
C ALA A 33 0.04 5.57 -11.99
N GLY A 34 1.30 5.12 -11.97
CA GLY A 34 2.46 5.95 -12.21
C GLY A 34 2.45 6.62 -13.59
N PHE A 35 2.09 5.88 -14.64
CA PHE A 35 1.94 6.41 -16.00
C PHE A 35 0.84 7.48 -16.07
N ILE A 36 -0.34 7.20 -15.52
CA ILE A 36 -1.48 8.13 -15.53
C ILE A 36 -1.14 9.42 -14.78
N ARG A 37 -0.54 9.32 -13.59
CA ARG A 37 -0.08 10.49 -12.82
C ARG A 37 0.93 11.33 -13.62
N LYS A 38 1.92 10.67 -14.25
CA LYS A 38 2.91 11.36 -15.09
C LYS A 38 2.25 12.04 -16.28
N LYS A 39 1.32 11.37 -16.97
CA LYS A 39 0.57 11.92 -18.10
C LYS A 39 -0.16 13.20 -17.72
N TYR A 40 -0.94 13.20 -16.64
CA TYR A 40 -1.70 14.37 -16.22
C TYR A 40 -0.81 15.50 -15.66
N ARG A 41 0.28 15.17 -14.96
CA ARG A 41 1.29 16.16 -14.54
C ARG A 41 1.90 16.89 -15.75
N MET A 42 2.33 16.13 -16.77
CA MET A 42 2.93 16.69 -17.98
C MET A 42 1.93 17.52 -18.77
N LEU A 43 0.68 17.06 -18.87
CA LEU A 43 -0.40 17.78 -19.54
C LEU A 43 -0.68 19.12 -18.86
N ARG A 44 -0.85 19.13 -17.53
CA ARG A 44 -1.07 20.38 -16.76
C ARG A 44 0.10 21.34 -16.90
N ARG A 45 1.35 20.84 -16.88
CA ARG A 45 2.54 21.68 -17.08
C ARG A 45 2.55 22.34 -18.47
N LYS A 46 2.31 21.56 -19.52
CA LYS A 46 2.26 22.07 -20.90
C LYS A 46 1.17 23.14 -21.07
N LEU A 47 -0.03 22.88 -20.57
CA LEU A 47 -1.15 23.83 -20.64
C LEU A 47 -0.89 25.09 -19.81
N GLY A 48 -0.23 24.96 -18.65
CA GLY A 48 0.16 26.08 -17.80
C GLY A 48 1.17 27.00 -18.49
N GLN A 49 2.19 26.43 -19.13
CA GLN A 49 3.17 27.19 -19.92
C GLN A 49 2.52 27.93 -21.09
N SER A 50 1.53 27.31 -21.74
CA SER A 50 0.74 27.96 -22.80
C SER A 50 -0.37 28.89 -22.27
N LYS A 51 -0.45 29.16 -20.95
CA LYS A 51 -1.48 29.98 -20.30
C LYS A 51 -2.93 29.54 -20.61
N LYS A 52 -3.15 28.25 -20.93
CA LYS A 52 -4.47 27.69 -21.29
C LYS A 52 -5.27 27.28 -20.04
N VAL A 53 -5.59 28.25 -19.18
CA VAL A 53 -6.26 28.02 -17.88
C VAL A 53 -7.60 27.29 -18.03
N LYS A 54 -8.41 27.65 -19.04
CA LYS A 54 -9.71 26.97 -19.31
C LYS A 54 -9.52 25.48 -19.63
N ALA A 55 -8.48 25.12 -20.39
CA ALA A 55 -8.19 23.73 -20.70
C ALA A 55 -7.75 22.94 -19.45
N ILE A 56 -7.02 23.57 -18.53
CA ILE A 56 -6.67 22.96 -17.23
C ILE A 56 -7.93 22.71 -16.40
N LYS A 57 -8.84 23.69 -16.32
CA LYS A 57 -10.13 23.53 -15.64
C LYS A 57 -10.98 22.40 -16.26
N ASN A 58 -10.99 22.28 -17.59
CA ASN A 58 -11.74 21.23 -18.30
C ASN A 58 -11.17 19.81 -18.09
N ILE A 59 -9.90 19.66 -17.70
CA ILE A 59 -9.36 18.37 -17.25
C ILE A 59 -10.07 17.91 -15.96
N ASN A 60 -10.45 18.87 -15.11
CA ASN A 60 -11.14 18.66 -13.86
C ASN A 60 -10.47 17.54 -13.02
N ASP A 61 -11.26 16.57 -12.60
CA ASP A 61 -10.93 15.47 -11.71
C ASP A 61 -10.66 14.15 -12.45
N LYS A 62 -10.40 14.17 -13.77
CA LYS A 62 -10.28 12.94 -14.57
C LYS A 62 -9.21 11.98 -14.05
N GLU A 63 -8.06 12.50 -13.60
CA GLU A 63 -7.02 11.69 -12.95
C GLU A 63 -7.55 11.06 -11.66
N GLN A 64 -8.28 11.84 -10.88
CA GLN A 64 -8.80 11.44 -9.58
C GLN A 64 -9.87 10.35 -9.71
N ARG A 65 -10.80 10.50 -10.65
CA ARG A 65 -11.81 9.47 -10.97
C ARG A 65 -11.16 8.16 -11.42
N TRP A 66 -10.13 8.23 -12.26
CA TRP A 66 -9.39 7.05 -12.69
C TRP A 66 -8.69 6.34 -11.52
N MET A 67 -8.02 7.10 -10.64
CA MET A 67 -7.38 6.54 -9.44
C MET A 67 -8.41 5.92 -8.49
N THR A 68 -9.59 6.53 -8.37
CA THR A 68 -10.69 6.05 -7.53
C THR A 68 -11.23 4.72 -8.05
N ASP A 69 -11.49 4.61 -9.35
CA ASP A 69 -11.90 3.35 -9.99
C ASP A 69 -10.86 2.23 -9.77
N LEU A 70 -9.58 2.53 -9.97
CA LEU A 70 -8.50 1.58 -9.70
C LEU A 70 -8.50 1.12 -8.23
N ASN A 71 -8.65 2.05 -7.28
CA ASN A 71 -8.71 1.72 -5.87
C ASN A 71 -9.93 0.84 -5.54
N HIS A 72 -11.10 1.08 -6.15
CA HIS A 72 -12.27 0.21 -5.98
C HIS A 72 -12.01 -1.21 -6.48
N LYS A 73 -11.35 -1.35 -7.64
CA LYS A 73 -11.01 -2.67 -8.21
C LYS A 73 -10.02 -3.43 -7.33
N ILE A 74 -8.94 -2.77 -6.90
CA ILE A 74 -7.92 -3.38 -6.03
C ILE A 74 -8.54 -3.82 -4.69
N SER A 75 -9.26 -2.92 -4.01
CA SER A 75 -9.91 -3.26 -2.73
C SER A 75 -10.90 -4.42 -2.86
N ARG A 76 -11.68 -4.49 -3.96
CA ARG A 76 -12.58 -5.62 -4.19
C ARG A 76 -11.81 -6.93 -4.40
N GLN A 77 -10.71 -6.91 -5.16
CA GLN A 77 -9.87 -8.09 -5.37
C GLN A 77 -9.25 -8.59 -4.05
N LEU A 78 -8.76 -7.68 -3.20
CA LEU A 78 -8.18 -8.01 -1.90
C LEU A 78 -9.21 -8.63 -0.95
N VAL A 79 -10.42 -8.07 -0.89
CA VAL A 79 -11.50 -8.61 -0.05
C VAL A 79 -11.99 -9.95 -0.60
N ASN A 80 -12.11 -10.11 -1.92
CA ASN A 80 -12.46 -11.40 -2.51
C ASN A 80 -11.42 -12.48 -2.17
N LEU A 81 -10.13 -12.13 -2.20
CA LEU A 81 -9.06 -13.03 -1.75
C LEU A 81 -9.25 -13.39 -0.27
N ALA A 82 -9.53 -12.41 0.59
CA ALA A 82 -9.75 -12.65 2.01
C ALA A 82 -10.95 -13.59 2.26
N VAL A 83 -12.05 -13.42 1.53
CA VAL A 83 -13.22 -14.31 1.59
C VAL A 83 -12.87 -15.72 1.12
N GLN A 84 -12.19 -15.84 -0.03
CA GLN A 84 -11.78 -17.13 -0.59
C GLN A 84 -10.90 -17.93 0.38
N GLU A 85 -9.95 -17.26 1.02
CA GLU A 85 -9.00 -17.87 1.95
C GLU A 85 -9.51 -17.89 3.40
N GLN A 86 -10.80 -17.60 3.63
CA GLN A 86 -11.46 -17.62 4.94
C GLN A 86 -10.74 -16.78 6.01
N VAL A 87 -10.25 -15.60 5.62
CA VAL A 87 -9.51 -14.69 6.49
C VAL A 87 -10.47 -14.02 7.46
N GLY A 88 -10.24 -14.19 8.77
CA GLY A 88 -11.01 -13.49 9.81
C GLY A 88 -10.61 -12.03 10.03
N THR A 89 -9.33 -11.69 9.80
CA THR A 89 -8.79 -10.34 10.04
C THR A 89 -7.82 -9.90 8.94
N ILE A 90 -8.05 -8.72 8.39
CA ILE A 90 -7.15 -7.97 7.52
C ILE A 90 -6.38 -6.96 8.36
N ILE A 91 -5.06 -6.89 8.16
CA ILE A 91 -4.18 -6.04 8.94
C ILE A 91 -3.46 -5.08 7.99
N MET A 92 -3.52 -3.79 8.27
CA MET A 92 -2.85 -2.73 7.49
C MET A 92 -2.01 -1.84 8.41
N GLU A 93 -1.10 -1.06 7.85
CA GLU A 93 -0.40 -0.03 8.62
C GLU A 93 -1.28 1.20 8.83
N ASN A 94 -1.19 1.84 9.99
CA ASN A 94 -1.78 3.17 10.17
C ASN A 94 -0.97 4.21 9.37
N LEU A 95 -1.56 4.76 8.30
CA LEU A 95 -0.94 5.74 7.41
C LEU A 95 -1.30 7.21 7.77
N GLU A 96 -2.06 7.46 8.85
CA GLU A 96 -2.60 8.79 9.21
C GLU A 96 -1.49 9.85 9.37
N ASN A 97 -0.32 9.46 9.90
CA ASN A 97 0.77 10.39 10.21
C ASN A 97 1.82 10.57 9.09
N ILE A 98 1.67 9.90 7.93
CA ILE A 98 2.64 10.05 6.82
C ILE A 98 2.63 11.49 6.27
N ARG A 99 1.54 12.24 6.45
CA ARG A 99 1.44 13.66 6.07
C ARG A 99 2.47 14.55 6.78
N ASN A 100 2.82 14.26 8.03
CA ASN A 100 3.79 15.05 8.78
C ASN A 100 5.24 14.76 8.33
N THR A 101 5.55 13.51 7.99
CA THR A 101 6.87 13.12 7.44
C THR A 101 7.12 13.69 6.05
N ALA A 102 6.06 13.98 5.29
CA ALA A 102 6.15 14.60 3.97
C ALA A 102 6.44 16.12 4.03
N LYS A 103 6.06 16.81 5.12
CA LYS A 103 6.27 18.26 5.29
C LYS A 103 7.75 18.64 5.46
N SER A 104 8.60 17.77 6.03
CA SER A 104 10.03 18.08 6.20
C SER A 104 10.87 17.93 4.92
N LEU A 105 10.28 17.41 3.85
CA LEU A 105 10.96 17.17 2.58
C LEU A 105 10.18 17.90 1.48
N ASN A 106 10.66 19.07 1.05
CA ASN A 106 10.15 19.96 -0.02
C ASN A 106 9.72 19.24 -1.33
N ARG A 107 8.67 18.43 -1.30
CA ARG A 107 8.19 17.61 -2.44
C ARG A 107 6.67 17.46 -2.35
N ALA A 108 5.96 18.44 -2.91
CA ALA A 108 4.50 18.44 -3.05
C ALA A 108 3.92 17.15 -3.66
N ASP A 109 4.70 16.44 -4.48
CA ASP A 109 4.32 15.15 -5.07
C ASP A 109 3.96 14.07 -4.03
N ARG A 110 4.50 14.12 -2.80
CA ARG A 110 4.20 13.12 -1.76
C ARG A 110 2.82 13.28 -1.11
N ASN A 111 2.26 14.50 -1.08
CA ASN A 111 0.95 14.74 -0.46
C ASN A 111 -0.20 14.13 -1.28
N ILE A 112 -0.10 14.13 -2.62
CA ILE A 112 -1.07 13.49 -3.52
C ILE A 112 -1.10 11.97 -3.28
N HIS A 113 0.06 11.37 -2.99
CA HIS A 113 0.17 9.94 -2.74
C HIS A 113 -0.54 9.51 -1.45
N ASN A 114 -0.46 10.32 -0.39
CA ASN A 114 -1.12 10.01 0.87
C ASN A 114 -2.64 9.92 0.74
N TRP A 115 -3.26 10.80 -0.05
CA TRP A 115 -4.71 10.77 -0.27
C TRP A 115 -5.13 9.48 -0.98
N THR A 116 -4.36 9.04 -1.99
CA THR A 116 -4.70 7.81 -2.75
C THR A 116 -4.54 6.53 -1.95
N PHE A 117 -3.62 6.50 -0.99
CA PHE A 117 -3.42 5.35 -0.09
C PHE A 117 -4.50 5.28 0.96
N TYR A 118 -4.81 6.42 1.58
CA TYR A 118 -5.90 6.52 2.52
C TYR A 118 -7.23 6.08 1.88
N GLN A 119 -7.52 6.54 0.67
CA GLN A 119 -8.73 6.10 -0.05
C GLN A 119 -8.74 4.57 -0.28
N LEU A 120 -7.60 3.97 -0.64
CA LEU A 120 -7.53 2.51 -0.80
C LEU A 120 -7.80 1.78 0.51
N GLN A 121 -7.24 2.25 1.63
CA GLN A 121 -7.51 1.68 2.95
C GLN A 121 -8.99 1.76 3.31
N GLN A 122 -9.60 2.94 3.14
CA GLN A 122 -11.03 3.13 3.38
C GLN A 122 -11.87 2.19 2.50
N PHE A 123 -11.46 1.97 1.25
CA PHE A 123 -12.17 1.05 0.36
C PHE A 123 -12.01 -0.42 0.72
N ILE A 124 -10.86 -0.82 1.28
CA ILE A 124 -10.67 -2.14 1.84
C ILE A 124 -11.54 -2.30 3.09
N GLU A 125 -11.55 -1.29 3.97
CA GLU A 125 -12.27 -1.26 5.23
C GLU A 125 -13.77 -1.49 5.07
N TYR A 126 -14.47 -0.62 4.33
CA TYR A 126 -15.92 -0.78 4.17
C TYR A 126 -16.28 -2.09 3.45
N LYS A 127 -15.45 -2.56 2.50
CA LYS A 127 -15.73 -3.81 1.77
C LYS A 127 -15.49 -5.04 2.64
N ALA A 128 -14.48 -5.00 3.49
CA ALA A 128 -14.20 -6.05 4.45
C ALA A 128 -15.32 -6.14 5.49
N GLU A 129 -15.78 -5.00 6.00
CA GLU A 129 -16.91 -4.91 6.92
C GLU A 129 -18.19 -5.51 6.30
N LEU A 130 -18.52 -5.15 5.04
CA LEU A 130 -19.63 -5.75 4.30
C LEU A 130 -19.50 -7.27 4.11
N ALA A 131 -18.28 -7.80 4.15
CA ALA A 131 -18.00 -9.23 4.07
C ALA A 131 -17.85 -9.90 5.45
N GLY A 132 -18.06 -9.17 6.56
CA GLY A 132 -17.90 -9.68 7.92
C GLY A 132 -16.45 -9.90 8.36
N ILE A 133 -15.48 -9.29 7.67
CA ILE A 133 -14.05 -9.44 7.94
C ILE A 133 -13.55 -8.25 8.76
N LYS A 134 -12.87 -8.52 9.87
CA LYS A 134 -12.30 -7.47 10.74
C LYS A 134 -11.13 -6.78 10.05
N VAL A 135 -10.97 -5.49 10.30
CA VAL A 135 -9.82 -4.69 9.84
C VAL A 135 -9.12 -4.08 11.04
N GLU A 136 -7.82 -4.33 11.12
CA GLU A 136 -6.97 -3.87 12.21
C GLU A 136 -5.78 -3.08 11.68
N TYR A 137 -5.34 -2.10 12.47
CA TYR A 137 -4.22 -1.24 12.11
C TYR A 137 -3.05 -1.42 13.06
N ILE A 138 -1.84 -1.48 12.50
CA ILE A 138 -0.59 -1.54 13.28
C ILE A 138 0.27 -0.30 13.05
N ASN A 139 1.20 -0.06 13.97
CA ASN A 139 2.20 0.99 13.80
C ASN A 139 3.19 0.61 12.66
N PRO A 140 3.39 1.46 11.64
CA PRO A 140 4.31 1.20 10.52
C PRO A 140 5.80 1.16 10.90
N LYS A 141 6.17 1.51 12.14
CA LYS A 141 7.57 1.57 12.56
C LYS A 141 8.27 0.21 12.38
N TYR A 142 9.36 0.25 11.60
CA TYR A 142 10.27 -0.87 11.27
C TYR A 142 9.72 -2.04 10.43
N THR A 143 8.45 -2.03 10.02
CA THR A 143 7.85 -3.09 9.18
C THR A 143 8.59 -3.31 7.86
N SER A 144 9.13 -2.25 7.26
CA SER A 144 9.89 -2.33 6.00
C SER A 144 11.38 -2.62 6.16
N GLN A 145 11.91 -2.58 7.39
CA GLN A 145 13.34 -2.77 7.70
C GLN A 145 13.62 -4.08 8.45
N SER A 146 12.58 -4.68 9.03
CA SER A 146 12.66 -5.94 9.77
C SER A 146 12.66 -7.11 8.80
N CYS A 147 13.40 -8.17 9.12
CA CYS A 147 13.34 -9.41 8.35
C CYS A 147 12.13 -10.24 8.78
N SER A 148 11.24 -10.58 7.84
CA SER A 148 10.07 -11.44 8.13
C SER A 148 10.40 -12.87 8.54
N ARG A 149 11.66 -13.29 8.42
CA ARG A 149 12.16 -14.61 8.83
C ARG A 149 12.87 -14.62 10.18
N CYS A 150 13.68 -13.60 10.49
CA CYS A 150 14.55 -13.60 11.67
C CYS A 150 14.40 -12.36 12.58
N ALA A 151 13.42 -11.50 12.28
CA ALA A 151 13.11 -10.25 12.99
C ALA A 151 14.22 -9.18 13.05
N LYS A 152 15.47 -9.47 12.66
CA LYS A 152 16.57 -8.49 12.65
C LYS A 152 16.21 -7.25 11.81
N VAL A 153 16.40 -6.07 12.41
CA VAL A 153 16.14 -4.77 11.79
C VAL A 153 17.43 -4.22 11.22
N LYS A 154 17.51 -4.06 9.89
CA LYS A 154 18.67 -3.45 9.22
C LYS A 154 18.16 -2.67 8.01
N LYS A 155 18.35 -1.35 8.02
CA LYS A 155 17.92 -0.46 6.92
C LYS A 155 18.54 -0.85 5.57
N SER A 156 19.78 -1.34 5.59
CA SER A 156 20.54 -1.77 4.40
C SER A 156 19.98 -3.04 3.74
N ASN A 157 19.12 -3.81 4.42
CA ASN A 157 18.53 -5.02 3.86
C ASN A 157 17.55 -4.71 2.72
N ARG A 158 16.94 -3.52 2.70
CA ARG A 158 16.01 -3.10 1.64
C ARG A 158 16.74 -2.28 0.58
N LYS A 159 16.75 -2.77 -0.66
CA LYS A 159 17.23 -2.05 -1.84
C LYS A 159 16.14 -2.04 -2.90
N ALA A 160 15.48 -0.90 -3.07
CA ALA A 160 14.38 -0.76 -4.02
C ALA A 160 13.28 -1.81 -3.79
N ASN A 161 13.10 -2.75 -4.73
CA ASN A 161 12.09 -3.81 -4.65
C ASN A 161 12.62 -5.11 -4.04
N LEU A 162 13.92 -5.18 -3.74
CA LEU A 162 14.57 -6.35 -3.19
C LEU A 162 14.80 -6.18 -1.70
N TYR A 163 14.57 -7.26 -0.96
CA TYR A 163 14.94 -7.39 0.44
C TYR A 163 15.88 -8.58 0.59
N SER A 164 17.07 -8.32 1.12
CA SER A 164 18.12 -9.31 1.34
C SER A 164 18.62 -9.24 2.76
N CYS A 165 18.53 -10.35 3.50
CA CYS A 165 19.03 -10.46 4.86
C CYS A 165 20.09 -11.56 4.95
N GLU A 166 21.08 -11.36 5.83
CA GLU A 166 22.16 -12.31 6.14
C GLU A 166 21.63 -13.68 6.62
N CYS A 167 20.38 -13.78 7.09
CA CYS A 167 19.76 -15.06 7.45
C CYS A 167 19.26 -15.88 6.24
N GLY A 168 19.62 -15.49 5.01
CA GLY A 168 19.20 -16.14 3.77
C GLY A 168 17.77 -15.82 3.32
N ASN A 169 17.14 -14.75 3.84
CA ASN A 169 15.85 -14.29 3.34
C ASN A 169 16.05 -13.30 2.19
N HIS A 170 15.73 -13.73 0.97
CA HIS A 170 15.86 -12.95 -0.26
C HIS A 170 14.52 -12.93 -1.00
N ILE A 171 13.75 -11.85 -0.82
CA ILE A 171 12.37 -11.74 -1.33
C ILE A 171 12.05 -10.33 -1.80
N HIS A 172 10.86 -10.13 -2.40
CA HIS A 172 10.36 -8.81 -2.72
C HIS A 172 10.15 -7.98 -1.44
N SER A 173 10.58 -6.72 -1.43
CA SER A 173 10.55 -5.89 -0.22
C SER A 173 9.14 -5.59 0.30
N ASP A 174 8.18 -5.36 -0.61
CA ASP A 174 6.78 -5.10 -0.22
C ASP A 174 6.10 -6.40 0.27
N LEU A 175 6.56 -7.58 -0.18
CA LEU A 175 6.08 -8.86 0.38
C LEU A 175 6.67 -9.10 1.77
N ASN A 176 7.95 -8.76 1.97
CA ASN A 176 8.56 -8.79 3.29
C ASN A 176 7.80 -7.88 4.27
N ALA A 177 7.42 -6.67 3.82
CA ALA A 177 6.60 -5.75 4.60
C ALA A 177 5.22 -6.35 4.92
N GLY A 178 4.49 -6.88 3.93
CA GLY A 178 3.20 -7.55 4.15
C GLY A 178 3.27 -8.71 5.17
N ARG A 179 4.35 -9.49 5.14
CA ARG A 179 4.61 -10.54 6.14
C ARG A 179 4.86 -9.96 7.53
N ASN A 180 5.69 -8.92 7.63
CA ASN A 180 5.98 -8.25 8.89
C ASN A 180 4.75 -7.60 9.50
N ILE A 181 3.83 -7.06 8.68
CA ILE A 181 2.57 -6.51 9.17
C ILE A 181 1.78 -7.58 9.93
N THR A 182 1.70 -8.79 9.37
CA THR A 182 1.04 -9.91 10.06
C THR A 182 1.79 -10.33 11.32
N ASN A 183 3.12 -10.48 11.24
CA ASN A 183 3.94 -10.89 12.39
C ASN A 183 3.78 -9.94 13.58
N LYS A 184 3.88 -8.63 13.31
CA LYS A 184 3.80 -7.60 14.34
C LYS A 184 2.44 -7.56 15.02
N TYR A 185 1.36 -7.77 14.27
CA TYR A 185 0.02 -7.89 14.86
C TYR A 185 -0.09 -9.11 15.78
N LEU A 186 0.43 -10.27 15.36
CA LEU A 186 0.43 -11.48 16.19
C LEU A 186 1.26 -11.32 17.47
N GLU A 187 2.39 -10.64 17.38
CA GLU A 187 3.23 -10.29 18.55
C GLU A 187 2.47 -9.39 19.54
N GLN A 188 1.70 -8.41 19.06
CA GLN A 188 0.90 -7.51 19.90
C GLN A 188 -0.27 -8.21 20.61
N GLN A 189 -0.79 -9.30 20.05
CA GLN A 189 -1.87 -10.08 20.66
C GLN A 189 -1.35 -11.09 21.70
N SER A 190 -0.05 -11.38 21.68
CA SER A 190 0.60 -12.36 22.57
C SER A 190 1.27 -11.71 23.80
N ALA A 191 1.24 -10.38 23.90
CA ALA A 191 1.84 -9.58 24.95
C ALA A 191 0.77 -9.04 25.90
#